data_AF-A0A091S943-F1
#
_entry.id   AF-A0A091S943-F1
#
_cell.length_a   1.000
_cell.length_b   1.000
_cell.length_c   1.000
_cell.angle_alpha   90.00
_cell.angle_beta   90.00
_cell.angle_gamma   90.00
#
_symmetry.space_group_name_H-M   'P 1'
#
loop_
_entity.id
_entity.type
_entity.pdbx_description
1 polymer ?
#
loop_
_entity_poly.entity_id
_entity_poly.type
_entity_poly.pdbx_seq_one_letter_code
_entity_poly.pdbx_strand_id
1 'polypeptide(L)'
;LAGTPRSSLPLTQIIDQACQEAEIYKDAGVDGLIVENMHDLPYTVCPGPEVTAAMTVISAAVRRTCPHLALGVQILCAANQQAIAVALAAG
;
A
#
# COMPACT_ATOMS: atom_id res chain seq x y z
N LEU A 1 1.43 -9.12 2.98
CA LEU A 1 -0.03 -8.90 3.07
C LEU A 1 -0.76 -10.23 3.30
N ALA A 2 -2.05 -10.18 3.63
CA ALA A 2 -2.88 -11.39 3.73
C ALA A 2 -2.77 -12.22 2.44
N GLY A 3 -2.45 -13.51 2.56
CA GLY A 3 -2.17 -14.40 1.41
C GLY A 3 -0.68 -14.69 1.17
N THR A 4 0.24 -13.85 1.69
CA THR A 4 1.68 -14.09 1.63
C THR A 4 2.11 -15.09 2.71
N PRO A 5 2.89 -16.16 2.41
CA PRO A 5 3.28 -17.21 3.37
C PRO A 5 4.01 -16.72 4.63
N ARG A 6 4.59 -15.51 4.59
CA ARG A 6 5.32 -14.89 5.70
C ARG A 6 4.59 -13.72 6.36
N SER A 7 3.36 -13.42 5.95
CA SER A 7 2.59 -12.35 6.59
C SER A 7 2.02 -12.85 7.91
N SER A 8 2.62 -12.43 9.03
CA SER A 8 2.16 -12.75 10.38
C SER A 8 1.32 -11.64 11.03
N LEU A 9 1.31 -10.45 10.44
CA LEU A 9 0.59 -9.30 10.99
C LEU A 9 -0.86 -9.24 10.50
N PRO A 10 -1.83 -8.94 11.38
CA PRO A 10 -3.18 -8.55 10.99
C PRO A 10 -3.17 -7.32 10.10
N LEU A 11 -4.10 -7.24 9.15
CA LEU A 11 -4.19 -6.11 8.22
C LEU A 11 -4.33 -4.75 8.92
N THR A 12 -5.02 -4.71 10.07
CA THR A 12 -5.14 -3.49 10.88
C THR A 12 -3.80 -2.99 11.39
N GLN A 13 -2.92 -3.88 11.86
CA GLN A 13 -1.57 -3.50 12.30
C GLN A 13 -0.70 -3.01 11.15
N ILE A 14 -0.87 -3.57 9.95
CA ILE A 14 -0.18 -3.11 8.74
C ILE A 14 -0.65 -1.68 8.39
N ILE A 15 -1.96 -1.41 8.48
CA ILE A 15 -2.51 -0.06 8.26
C ILE A 15 -1.94 0.92 9.28
N ASP A 16 -1.97 0.58 10.57
CA ASP A 16 -1.47 1.45 11.64
C ASP A 16 0.01 1.79 11.43
N GLN A 17 0.83 0.78 11.10
CA GLN A 17 2.25 0.96 10.81
C GLN A 17 2.47 1.86 9.58
N ALA A 18 1.75 1.63 8.48
CA ALA A 18 1.87 2.44 7.27
C ALA A 18 1.47 3.91 7.51
N CYS A 19 0.44 4.16 8.32
CA CYS A 19 0.06 5.51 8.72
C CYS A 19 1.14 6.19 9.58
N GLN A 20 1.73 5.48 10.54
CA GLN A 20 2.82 6.01 11.37
C GLN A 20 4.05 6.37 10.53
N GLU A 21 4.44 5.50 9.59
CA GLU A 21 5.54 5.76 8.66
C GLU A 21 5.26 6.97 7.77
N ALA A 22 4.03 7.08 7.25
CA ALA A 22 3.60 8.22 6.44
C ALA A 22 3.72 9.55 7.20
N GLU A 23 3.36 9.59 8.49
CA GLU A 23 3.54 10.78 9.33
C GLU A 23 5.02 11.15 9.51
N ILE A 24 5.87 10.15 9.77
CA ILE A 24 7.32 10.37 9.90
C ILE A 24 7.90 10.98 8.62
N TYR A 25 7.53 10.43 7.45
CA TYR A 25 8.01 10.95 6.18
C TYR A 25 7.48 12.35 5.87
N LYS A 26 6.20 12.60 6.17
CA LYS A 26 5.59 13.93 6.06
C LYS A 26 6.35 14.95 6.92
N ASP A 27 6.67 14.60 8.16
CA ASP A 27 7.38 15.47 9.10
C ASP A 27 8.86 15.68 8.69
N ALA A 28 9.43 14.71 7.96
CA ALA A 28 10.74 14.85 7.31
C ALA A 28 10.72 15.75 6.06
N GLY A 29 9.55 16.22 5.61
CA GLY A 29 9.40 17.17 4.51
C GLY A 29 9.47 16.54 3.12
N VAL A 30 9.10 15.27 2.95
CA VAL A 30 9.00 14.65 1.62
C VAL A 30 7.82 15.23 0.83
N ASP A 31 7.94 15.27 -0.50
CA ASP A 31 6.87 15.76 -1.38
C ASP A 31 5.80 14.70 -1.69
N GLY A 32 6.12 13.43 -1.44
CA GLY A 32 5.22 12.32 -1.76
C GLY A 32 5.65 10.99 -1.15
N LEU A 33 4.73 10.04 -1.20
CA LEU A 33 4.84 8.69 -0.67
C LEU A 33 4.47 7.69 -1.76
N ILE A 34 5.02 6.48 -1.71
CA ILE A 34 4.59 5.36 -2.54
C ILE A 34 4.27 4.18 -1.61
N VAL A 35 3.07 3.61 -1.72
CA VAL A 35 2.69 2.39 -1.00
C VAL A 35 3.07 1.18 -1.84
N GLU A 36 3.91 0.31 -1.31
CA GLU A 36 4.48 -0.82 -2.05
C GLU A 36 4.36 -2.14 -1.27
N ASN A 37 4.15 -3.25 -1.99
CA ASN A 37 4.20 -4.61 -1.42
C ASN A 37 5.27 -5.50 -2.09
N MET A 38 6.36 -4.94 -2.60
CA MET A 38 7.38 -5.65 -3.41
C MET A 38 8.04 -6.85 -2.71
N HIS A 39 7.98 -6.90 -1.38
CA HIS A 39 8.54 -7.99 -0.56
C HIS A 39 7.55 -9.15 -0.33
N ASP A 40 6.32 -9.07 -0.87
CA ASP A 40 5.36 -10.16 -0.80
C ASP A 40 5.80 -11.34 -1.67
N LEU A 41 5.65 -12.55 -1.11
CA LEU A 41 5.94 -13.82 -1.77
C LEU A 41 4.63 -14.61 -1.95
N PRO A 42 4.45 -15.38 -3.02
CA PRO A 42 5.31 -15.48 -4.20
C PRO A 42 5.28 -14.18 -5.02
N TYR A 43 6.43 -13.82 -5.59
CA TYR A 43 6.54 -12.68 -6.50
C TYR A 43 5.87 -13.04 -7.85
N THR A 44 4.56 -12.81 -7.93
CA THR A 44 3.71 -13.21 -9.06
C THR A 44 3.29 -12.01 -9.90
N VAL A 45 3.07 -12.27 -11.18
CA VAL A 45 2.50 -11.30 -12.14
C VAL A 45 0.97 -11.24 -12.09
N CYS A 46 0.33 -12.22 -11.45
CA CYS A 46 -1.12 -12.31 -11.29
C CYS A 46 -1.47 -12.45 -9.80
N PRO A 47 -1.35 -11.37 -8.99
CA PRO A 47 -1.81 -11.41 -7.61
C PRO A 47 -3.31 -11.67 -7.53
N GLY A 48 -3.75 -12.34 -6.46
CA GLY A 48 -5.16 -12.51 -6.18
C GLY A 48 -5.84 -11.21 -5.76
N PRO A 49 -7.19 -11.20 -5.76
CA PRO A 49 -7.99 -10.02 -5.42
C PRO A 49 -7.70 -9.49 -4.00
N GLU A 50 -7.27 -10.35 -3.09
CA GLU A 50 -6.90 -10.01 -1.72
C GLU A 50 -5.77 -8.97 -1.65
N VAL A 51 -4.80 -9.01 -2.57
CA VAL A 51 -3.71 -8.03 -2.64
C VAL A 51 -4.25 -6.67 -3.03
N THR A 52 -5.11 -6.62 -4.06
CA THR A 52 -5.72 -5.35 -4.52
C THR A 52 -6.60 -4.76 -3.42
N ALA A 53 -7.40 -5.59 -2.74
CA ALA A 53 -8.24 -5.15 -1.63
C ALA A 53 -7.42 -4.62 -0.45
N ALA A 54 -6.38 -5.35 -0.03
CA ALA A 54 -5.51 -4.94 1.07
C ALA A 54 -4.76 -3.64 0.74
N MET A 55 -4.16 -3.55 -0.46
CA MET A 55 -3.48 -2.34 -0.91
C MET A 55 -4.43 -1.14 -1.03
N THR A 56 -5.69 -1.36 -1.41
CA THR A 56 -6.73 -0.33 -1.43
C THR A 56 -6.96 0.27 -0.05
N VAL A 57 -7.21 -0.58 0.95
CA VAL A 57 -7.53 -0.07 2.30
C VAL A 57 -6.31 0.58 2.96
N ILE A 58 -5.11 0.07 2.73
CA ILE A 58 -3.86 0.66 3.22
C ILE A 58 -3.64 2.03 2.57
N SER A 59 -3.71 2.11 1.24
CA SER A 59 -3.50 3.37 0.50
C SER A 59 -4.53 4.42 0.87
N ALA A 60 -5.80 4.04 1.03
CA ALA A 60 -6.85 4.95 1.48
C ALA A 60 -6.61 5.46 2.91
N ALA A 61 -6.09 4.63 3.81
CA ALA A 61 -5.74 5.06 5.16
C ALA A 61 -4.56 6.05 5.14
N VAL A 62 -3.49 5.74 4.40
CA VAL A 62 -2.33 6.63 4.23
C VAL A 62 -2.73 7.97 3.62
N ARG A 63 -3.58 7.99 2.59
CA ARG A 63 -4.14 9.21 2.01
C ARG A 63 -4.86 10.06 3.06
N ARG A 64 -5.65 9.45 3.94
CA ARG A 64 -6.36 10.19 5.01
C ARG A 64 -5.40 10.79 6.02
N THR A 65 -4.32 10.09 6.35
CA THR A 65 -3.28 10.56 7.26
C THR A 65 -2.48 11.72 6.66
N CYS A 66 -2.16 11.64 5.36
CA CYS A 66 -1.36 12.62 4.64
C CYS A 66 -2.10 13.15 3.38
N PRO A 67 -3.17 13.96 3.55
CA PRO A 67 -4.06 14.34 2.44
C PRO A 67 -3.39 15.23 1.38
N HIS A 68 -2.31 15.92 1.74
CA HIS A 68 -1.65 16.90 0.86
C HIS A 68 -0.42 16.36 0.12
N LEU A 69 0.09 15.19 0.52
CA LEU A 69 1.25 14.58 -0.16
C LEU A 69 0.82 13.84 -1.41
N ALA A 70 1.66 13.82 -2.45
CA ALA A 70 1.42 12.92 -3.57
C ALA A 70 1.48 11.47 -3.08
N LEU A 71 0.55 10.62 -3.50
CA LEU A 71 0.52 9.20 -3.12
C LEU A 71 0.55 8.33 -4.37
N GLY A 72 1.66 7.62 -4.56
CA GLY A 72 1.81 6.57 -5.56
C GLY A 72 1.49 5.20 -4.99
N VAL A 73 1.24 4.25 -5.89
CA VAL A 73 0.96 2.85 -5.54
C VAL A 73 1.75 1.95 -6.49
N GLN A 74 2.49 0.99 -5.93
CA GLN A 74 3.17 -0.07 -6.68
C GLN A 74 2.76 -1.44 -6.13
N ILE A 75 2.40 -2.36 -7.01
CA ILE A 75 1.98 -3.71 -6.61
C ILE A 75 2.80 -4.77 -7.38
N LEU A 76 3.56 -5.59 -6.63
CA LEU A 76 4.35 -6.74 -7.11
C LEU A 76 5.03 -6.54 -8.49
N CYS A 77 5.19 -7.62 -9.26
CA CYS A 77 5.75 -7.59 -10.61
C CYS A 77 4.66 -7.23 -11.62
N ALA A 78 4.71 -6.01 -12.15
CA ALA A 78 3.86 -5.57 -13.27
C ALA A 78 2.34 -5.68 -13.02
N ALA A 79 1.86 -5.67 -11.77
CA ALA A 79 0.43 -5.60 -11.44
C ALA A 79 -0.10 -4.16 -11.61
N ASN A 80 0.14 -3.60 -12.80
CA ASN A 80 -0.11 -2.20 -13.14
C ASN A 80 -1.60 -1.87 -13.11
N GLN A 81 -2.46 -2.79 -13.54
CA GLN A 81 -3.91 -2.60 -13.52
C GLN A 81 -4.43 -2.51 -12.09
N GLN A 82 -3.92 -3.34 -11.20
CA GLN A 82 -4.24 -3.34 -9.77
C GLN A 82 -3.74 -2.05 -9.12
N ALA A 83 -2.51 -1.62 -9.44
CA ALA A 83 -1.96 -0.37 -8.92
C ALA A 83 -2.81 0.84 -9.34
N ILE A 84 -3.24 0.91 -10.61
CA ILE A 84 -4.16 1.95 -11.11
C ILE A 84 -5.51 1.88 -10.39
N ALA A 85 -6.08 0.68 -10.23
CA ALA A 85 -7.36 0.50 -9.54
C ALA A 85 -7.29 0.95 -8.08
N VAL A 86 -6.20 0.61 -7.37
CA VAL A 86 -5.95 1.05 -5.99
C VAL A 86 -5.78 2.56 -5.92
N ALA A 87 -4.98 3.16 -6.80
CA ALA A 87 -4.77 4.60 -6.83
C ALA A 87 -6.08 5.35 -7.07
N LEU A 88 -6.91 4.88 -8.02
CA LEU A 88 -8.23 5.46 -8.28
C LEU A 88 -9.15 5.38 -7.06
N ALA A 89 -9.14 4.25 -6.35
CA ALA A 89 -10.01 4.04 -5.19
C ALA A 89 -9.53 4.78 -3.92
N ALA A 90 -8.22 4.97 -3.77
CA ALA A 90 -7.62 5.65 -2.62
C ALA A 90 -7.71 7.18 -2.71
N GLY A 91 -7.68 7.74 -3.93
CA GLY A 91 -7.78 9.18 -4.21
C GLY A 91 -6.52 9.95 -3.84
#